data_AF-V5GBD7-F1
#
_entry.id   AF-V5GBD7-F1
#
_cell.length_a   1.000
_cell.length_b   1.000
_cell.length_c   1.000
_cell.angle_alpha   90.00
_cell.angle_beta   90.00
_cell.angle_gamma   90.00
#
_symmetry.space_group_name_H-M   'P 1'
#
loop_
_entity.id
_entity.type
_entity.pdbx_description
1 polymer ?
#
loop_
_entity_poly.entity_id
_entity_poly.type
_entity_poly.pdbx_seq_one_letter_code
_entity_poly.pdbx_strand_id
1 'polypeptide(L)'
;MHFTTSIISLIGFAAPMALAATCFPQSGCGSCASFQQLQDLKNNFCANNWNVANTPEQFEFQSHVQVFGGPIGSQSLCEQAFDNIADNCYGNHDGGDFNYNGTACFCRRPRIRHGTAPNSRTNFTTASIGLFLFLIFPSSRHAQLVGLELNTDDTIQKALRSAMPQWLPFVPYPAAKPGYWSPVTSTLNWCEEDYYATPYSAEVVNSFTNLMFMYLGIKGYLSCRRNRHDTVFQVSFLGYLVVGAGNPMQLVDELSMIYTTCLMAYASFSYSRNVWTRVSLAVSLATLSVFITLYYHYLQDPVFHQNAYALLTTVIVLRSMWIMEMTLRPSLRKTTEEDRLERQKKGLPIPSKERWHYENTRDVKTLKTMWFMVVYGLTMFLGGFFIWFLDNQFCPTLRQWRRAVGLPWGVLLEGHGWWHLMTGIGAYLYIVWGIWLRVCLNDHQDEFLLKWPHFYNFPELVRVQPESGGENGSSKKDS
;
A
#
# COMPACT_ATOMS: atom_id res chain seq x y z
N MET A 1 14.90 9.61 31.36
CA MET A 1 14.05 8.54 30.78
C MET A 1 14.74 8.04 29.52
N HIS A 2 15.18 6.79 29.55
CA HIS A 2 15.90 6.11 28.46
C HIS A 2 14.99 5.98 27.22
N PHE A 3 15.36 6.60 26.11
CA PHE A 3 14.75 6.39 24.79
C PHE A 3 15.83 6.05 23.78
N THR A 4 16.49 4.92 24.03
CA THR A 4 17.33 4.21 23.09
C THR A 4 16.80 2.78 23.06
N THR A 5 16.59 2.22 21.85
CA THR A 5 16.31 0.80 21.55
C THR A 5 14.86 0.28 21.61
N SER A 6 13.87 0.95 20.99
CA SER A 6 12.59 0.26 20.66
C SER A 6 11.92 0.62 19.33
N ILE A 7 12.54 1.38 18.43
CA ILE A 7 11.95 1.72 17.11
C ILE A 7 12.64 1.00 15.94
N ILE A 8 13.71 0.23 16.19
CA ILE A 8 14.47 -0.47 15.12
C ILE A 8 13.85 -1.84 14.76
N SER A 9 12.88 -2.34 15.52
CA SER A 9 12.32 -3.69 15.31
C SER A 9 11.24 -3.79 14.22
N LEU A 10 10.99 -2.76 13.41
CA LEU A 10 9.98 -2.77 12.33
C LEU A 10 10.53 -2.45 10.93
N ILE A 11 11.86 -2.52 10.74
CA ILE A 11 12.51 -2.33 9.42
C ILE A 11 12.94 -3.69 8.81
N GLY A 12 12.50 -4.80 9.39
CA GLY A 12 13.01 -6.14 9.07
C GLY A 12 12.04 -7.06 8.33
N PHE A 13 11.38 -6.62 7.26
CA PHE A 13 10.75 -7.56 6.30
C PHE A 13 10.94 -7.06 4.86
N ALA A 14 12.20 -6.99 4.43
CA ALA A 14 12.52 -7.22 3.03
C ALA A 14 12.59 -8.74 2.83
N ALA A 15 11.43 -9.41 2.82
CA ALA A 15 11.35 -10.74 2.26
C ALA A 15 11.32 -10.59 0.73
N PRO A 16 12.07 -11.39 -0.04
CA PRO A 16 11.95 -11.39 -1.49
C PRO A 16 10.52 -11.82 -1.84
N MET A 17 9.75 -10.90 -2.42
CA MET A 17 8.43 -11.19 -2.96
C MET A 17 8.63 -11.97 -4.25
N ALA A 18 8.46 -13.29 -4.21
CA ALA A 18 8.47 -14.15 -5.38
C ALA A 18 7.22 -15.02 -5.35
N LEU A 19 6.21 -14.69 -6.15
CA LEU A 19 5.11 -15.59 -6.53
C LEU A 19 4.61 -15.29 -7.96
N ALA A 20 5.53 -15.05 -8.88
CA ALA A 20 5.26 -15.28 -10.31
C ALA A 20 5.66 -16.72 -10.65
N ALA A 21 4.95 -17.37 -11.58
CA ALA A 21 5.40 -18.64 -12.13
C ALA A 21 6.85 -18.49 -12.64
N THR A 22 7.74 -19.42 -12.28
CA THR A 22 9.11 -19.36 -12.78
C THR A 22 9.11 -19.85 -14.23
N CYS A 23 9.20 -18.91 -15.18
CA CYS A 23 9.16 -19.22 -16.60
C CYS A 23 10.49 -19.82 -17.10
N PHE A 24 10.39 -20.79 -18.02
CA PHE A 24 11.56 -21.40 -18.64
C PHE A 24 12.11 -20.50 -19.77
N PRO A 25 13.44 -20.27 -19.84
CA PRO A 25 14.04 -19.50 -20.93
C PRO A 25 13.82 -20.20 -22.28
N GLN A 26 13.57 -19.41 -23.32
CA GLN A 26 13.24 -19.85 -24.68
C GLN A 26 14.44 -20.60 -25.29
N SER A 27 14.34 -21.92 -25.46
CA SER A 27 15.42 -22.76 -25.98
C SER A 27 15.11 -23.31 -27.38
N GLY A 28 14.61 -22.44 -28.26
CA GLY A 28 14.45 -22.75 -29.69
C GLY A 28 13.46 -23.87 -30.01
N CYS A 29 12.39 -24.03 -29.22
CA CYS A 29 11.33 -24.98 -29.56
C CYS A 29 10.59 -24.53 -30.84
N GLY A 30 10.47 -25.44 -31.82
CA GLY A 30 9.97 -25.10 -33.16
C GLY A 30 8.46 -24.86 -33.28
N SER A 31 7.61 -25.61 -32.57
CA SER A 31 6.14 -25.46 -32.63
C SER A 31 5.51 -25.52 -31.24
N CYS A 32 5.23 -24.34 -30.68
CA CYS A 32 4.54 -24.20 -29.40
C CYS A 32 3.03 -24.15 -29.61
N ALA A 33 2.26 -24.61 -28.62
CA ALA A 33 0.80 -24.67 -28.71
C ALA A 33 0.14 -23.27 -28.75
N SER A 34 -1.03 -23.18 -29.39
CA SER A 34 -1.87 -21.99 -29.34
C SER A 34 -2.52 -21.83 -27.95
N PHE A 35 -2.91 -20.60 -27.60
CA PHE A 35 -3.59 -20.31 -26.33
C PHE A 35 -4.85 -21.15 -26.15
N GLN A 36 -5.61 -21.38 -27.22
CA GLN A 36 -6.78 -22.25 -27.21
C GLN A 36 -6.43 -23.70 -26.85
N GLN A 37 -5.33 -24.23 -27.38
CA GLN A 37 -4.86 -25.57 -27.05
C GLN A 37 -4.39 -25.70 -25.60
N LEU A 38 -3.87 -24.61 -25.00
CA LEU A 38 -3.53 -24.58 -23.58
C LEU A 38 -4.78 -24.56 -22.69
N GLN A 39 -5.83 -23.85 -23.10
CA GLN A 39 -7.12 -23.87 -22.41
C GLN A 39 -7.82 -25.23 -22.54
N ASP A 40 -7.75 -25.86 -23.70
CA ASP A 40 -8.27 -27.22 -23.91
C ASP A 40 -7.50 -28.26 -23.07
N LEU A 41 -6.17 -28.09 -22.97
CA LEU A 41 -5.34 -28.89 -22.06
C LEU A 41 -5.75 -28.70 -20.60
N LYS A 42 -5.88 -27.45 -20.14
CA LYS A 42 -6.31 -27.13 -18.77
C LYS A 42 -7.61 -27.85 -18.45
N ASN A 43 -8.62 -27.69 -19.31
CA ASN A 43 -9.94 -28.27 -19.11
C ASN A 43 -9.89 -29.80 -19.09
N ASN A 44 -9.06 -30.43 -19.92
CA ASN A 44 -8.93 -31.88 -19.98
C ASN A 44 -8.16 -32.46 -18.77
N PHE A 45 -7.00 -31.88 -18.47
CA PHE A 45 -6.11 -32.34 -17.42
C PHE A 45 -6.71 -32.10 -16.03
N CYS A 46 -7.26 -30.90 -15.78
CA CYS A 46 -7.86 -30.56 -14.50
C CYS A 46 -9.23 -31.19 -14.27
N ALA A 47 -9.92 -31.71 -15.30
CA ALA A 47 -11.13 -32.49 -15.09
C ALA A 47 -10.82 -33.93 -14.64
N ASN A 48 -9.74 -34.54 -15.15
CA ASN A 48 -9.56 -36.00 -15.07
C ASN A 48 -8.30 -36.45 -14.33
N ASN A 49 -7.23 -35.65 -14.34
CA ASN A 49 -5.86 -36.09 -14.04
C ASN A 49 -5.16 -35.27 -12.94
N TRP A 50 -5.90 -34.47 -12.17
CA TRP A 50 -5.34 -33.60 -11.13
C TRP A 50 -5.08 -34.29 -9.78
N ASN A 51 -5.69 -35.44 -9.51
CA ASN A 51 -5.69 -36.08 -8.19
C ASN A 51 -4.64 -37.20 -8.03
N VAL A 52 -4.34 -37.57 -6.77
CA VAL A 52 -3.32 -38.60 -6.40
C VAL A 52 -3.55 -39.96 -7.08
N ALA A 53 -4.79 -40.29 -7.44
CA ALA A 53 -5.11 -41.57 -8.07
C ALA A 53 -4.79 -41.58 -9.59
N ASN A 54 -4.83 -40.42 -10.25
CA ASN A 54 -4.84 -40.33 -11.71
C ASN A 54 -3.78 -39.38 -12.30
N THR A 55 -2.99 -38.65 -11.50
CA THR A 55 -1.95 -37.77 -12.03
C THR A 55 -0.77 -38.56 -12.57
N PRO A 56 -0.53 -38.55 -13.89
CA PRO A 56 0.62 -39.23 -14.46
C PRO A 56 1.89 -38.41 -14.18
N GLU A 57 3.03 -39.10 -14.02
CA GLU A 57 4.35 -38.46 -13.85
C GLU A 57 4.70 -37.54 -15.03
N GLN A 58 4.12 -37.81 -16.20
CA GLN A 58 4.17 -37.00 -17.40
C GLN A 58 2.87 -37.16 -18.20
N PHE A 59 2.22 -36.04 -18.55
CA PHE A 59 1.05 -36.03 -19.44
C PHE A 59 1.40 -35.31 -20.75
N GLU A 60 1.16 -35.96 -21.88
CA GLU A 60 1.37 -35.39 -23.21
C GLU A 60 0.02 -35.13 -23.88
N PHE A 61 -0.18 -33.90 -24.36
CA PHE A 61 -1.40 -33.49 -25.02
C PHE A 61 -1.10 -32.99 -26.44
N GLN A 62 -1.78 -33.61 -27.41
CA GLN A 62 -1.70 -33.28 -28.84
C GLN A 62 -0.25 -33.10 -29.35
N SER A 63 0.70 -33.91 -28.88
CA SER A 63 2.11 -34.00 -29.34
C SER A 63 3.00 -32.74 -29.21
N HIS A 64 2.50 -31.67 -28.58
CA HIS A 64 3.23 -30.41 -28.43
C HIS A 64 3.35 -29.91 -26.99
N VAL A 65 2.46 -30.31 -26.08
CA VAL A 65 2.41 -29.79 -24.70
C VAL A 65 2.65 -30.92 -23.70
N GLN A 66 3.47 -30.66 -22.69
CA GLN A 66 3.81 -31.63 -21.65
C GLN A 66 3.56 -31.03 -20.27
N VAL A 67 2.91 -31.80 -19.40
CA VAL A 67 2.74 -31.46 -17.99
C VAL A 67 3.58 -32.45 -17.19
N PHE A 68 4.46 -31.93 -16.35
CA PHE A 68 5.29 -32.70 -15.43
C PHE A 68 4.87 -32.37 -14.01
N GLY A 69 4.63 -33.37 -13.17
CA GLY A 69 4.20 -33.05 -11.82
C GLY A 69 3.56 -34.16 -11.01
N GLY A 70 3.43 -33.88 -9.72
CA GLY A 70 2.68 -34.68 -8.76
C GLY A 70 1.25 -34.17 -8.60
N PRO A 71 0.41 -34.89 -7.84
CA PRO A 71 -1.00 -34.57 -7.69
C PRO A 71 -1.23 -33.20 -7.05
N ILE A 72 -2.22 -32.49 -7.57
CA ILE A 72 -2.63 -31.15 -7.17
C ILE A 72 -3.81 -31.28 -6.20
N GLY A 73 -3.85 -30.47 -5.14
CA GLY A 73 -4.80 -30.66 -4.03
C GLY A 73 -6.29 -30.48 -4.39
N SER A 74 -6.62 -29.85 -5.51
CA SER A 74 -8.00 -29.69 -6.01
C SER A 74 -8.03 -29.39 -7.52
N GLN A 75 -9.15 -29.69 -8.18
CA GLN A 75 -9.39 -29.31 -9.58
C GLN A 75 -9.25 -27.79 -9.80
N SER A 76 -9.77 -26.97 -8.89
CA SER A 76 -9.67 -25.50 -8.99
C SER A 76 -8.23 -24.99 -8.84
N LEU A 77 -7.40 -25.67 -8.05
CA LEU A 77 -5.99 -25.32 -7.89
C LEU A 77 -5.19 -25.73 -9.13
N CYS A 78 -5.59 -26.83 -9.78
CA CYS A 78 -5.05 -27.23 -11.07
C CYS A 78 -5.35 -26.16 -12.12
N GLU A 79 -6.60 -25.73 -12.25
CA GLU A 79 -6.99 -24.70 -13.22
C GLU A 79 -6.23 -23.39 -12.99
N GLN A 80 -6.09 -22.97 -11.72
CA GLN A 80 -5.31 -21.78 -11.34
C GLN A 80 -3.82 -21.91 -11.67
N ALA A 81 -3.22 -23.09 -11.49
CA ALA A 81 -1.82 -23.31 -11.85
C ALA A 81 -1.60 -23.15 -13.36
N PHE A 82 -2.50 -23.72 -14.18
CA PHE A 82 -2.45 -23.55 -15.63
C PHE A 82 -2.67 -22.11 -16.08
N ASP A 83 -3.64 -21.43 -15.48
CA ASP A 83 -3.92 -20.02 -15.80
C ASP A 83 -2.73 -19.14 -15.40
N ASN A 84 -2.14 -19.34 -14.21
CA ASN A 84 -0.97 -18.58 -13.78
C ASN A 84 0.27 -18.82 -14.67
N ILE A 85 0.51 -20.06 -15.11
CA ILE A 85 1.62 -20.36 -16.02
C ILE A 85 1.34 -19.79 -17.42
N ALA A 86 0.10 -19.90 -17.92
CA ALA A 86 -0.28 -19.32 -19.21
C ALA A 86 -0.17 -17.79 -19.19
N ASP A 87 -0.69 -17.13 -18.16
CA ASP A 87 -0.72 -15.68 -18.06
C ASP A 87 0.70 -15.08 -17.92
N ASN A 88 1.60 -15.76 -17.20
CA ASN A 88 2.95 -15.24 -16.97
C ASN A 88 3.98 -15.66 -18.03
N CYS A 89 3.81 -16.82 -18.69
CA CYS A 89 4.85 -17.39 -19.53
C CYS A 89 4.46 -17.54 -21.01
N TYR A 90 3.18 -17.45 -21.39
CA TYR A 90 2.76 -17.65 -22.78
C TYR A 90 3.26 -16.55 -23.72
N GLY A 91 3.74 -16.92 -24.91
CA GLY A 91 4.17 -15.99 -25.96
C GLY A 91 5.64 -15.55 -25.89
N ASN A 92 6.27 -15.55 -24.70
CA ASN A 92 7.66 -15.13 -24.50
C ASN A 92 8.57 -16.23 -23.92
N HIS A 93 8.00 -17.32 -23.41
CA HIS A 93 8.72 -18.40 -22.74
C HIS A 93 8.19 -19.79 -23.18
N ASP A 94 9.01 -20.84 -23.02
CA ASP A 94 8.67 -22.22 -23.47
C ASP A 94 7.75 -22.96 -22.47
N GLY A 95 7.42 -22.35 -21.34
CA GLY A 95 6.66 -22.94 -20.24
C GLY A 95 6.97 -22.27 -18.91
N GLY A 96 6.42 -22.81 -17.82
CA GLY A 96 6.67 -22.33 -16.47
C GLY A 96 6.38 -23.38 -15.41
N ASP A 97 6.92 -23.14 -14.22
CA ASP A 97 6.67 -23.96 -13.03
C ASP A 97 5.81 -23.19 -12.03
N PHE A 98 4.78 -23.85 -11.49
CA PHE A 98 3.92 -23.31 -10.47
C PHE A 98 4.17 -24.07 -9.16
N ASN A 99 4.60 -23.31 -8.16
CA ASN A 99 5.08 -23.82 -6.88
C ASN A 99 4.09 -24.83 -6.28
N TYR A 100 4.60 -25.98 -5.83
CA TYR A 100 3.91 -27.25 -5.52
C TYR A 100 3.65 -28.18 -6.72
N ASN A 101 4.70 -28.89 -7.12
CA ASN A 101 4.64 -30.12 -7.91
C ASN A 101 4.01 -30.01 -9.31
N GLY A 102 3.74 -28.82 -9.85
CA GLY A 102 3.05 -28.66 -11.13
C GLY A 102 3.85 -27.83 -12.15
N THR A 103 4.46 -28.50 -13.11
CA THR A 103 5.22 -27.88 -14.21
C THR A 103 4.46 -28.03 -15.53
N ALA A 104 4.27 -26.94 -16.29
CA ALA A 104 3.67 -26.98 -17.62
C ALA A 104 4.66 -26.49 -18.68
N CYS A 105 5.00 -27.37 -19.63
CA CYS A 105 5.82 -27.09 -20.79
C CYS A 105 4.94 -26.91 -22.03
N PHE A 106 4.99 -25.74 -22.67
CA PHE A 106 4.18 -25.39 -23.83
C PHE A 106 4.70 -25.96 -25.15
N CYS A 107 5.88 -26.57 -25.12
CA CYS A 107 6.58 -27.15 -26.26
C CYS A 107 7.32 -28.45 -25.83
N ARG A 108 7.55 -29.39 -26.75
CA ARG A 108 8.12 -30.72 -26.46
C ARG A 108 9.61 -30.64 -26.07
N ARG A 109 9.97 -30.92 -24.81
CA ARG A 109 11.38 -31.02 -24.36
C ARG A 109 11.77 -32.43 -23.89
N PRO A 110 13.03 -32.87 -24.05
CA PRO A 110 13.53 -34.08 -23.39
C PRO A 110 13.71 -33.86 -21.88
N ARG A 111 13.42 -34.89 -21.07
CA ARG A 111 13.51 -34.92 -19.59
C ARG A 111 14.81 -34.28 -19.06
N ILE A 112 14.71 -33.20 -18.29
CA ILE A 112 15.79 -32.71 -17.41
C ILE A 112 15.33 -32.90 -15.96
N ARG A 113 16.07 -33.71 -15.18
CA ARG A 113 15.82 -33.87 -13.74
C ARG A 113 16.20 -32.57 -13.03
N HIS A 114 15.22 -31.83 -12.51
CA HIS A 114 15.47 -30.80 -11.51
C HIS A 114 15.25 -31.37 -10.10
N GLY A 115 16.23 -31.12 -9.23
CA GLY A 115 16.28 -31.64 -7.86
C GLY A 115 15.19 -31.08 -6.96
N THR A 116 14.77 -31.91 -6.01
CA THR A 116 13.81 -31.65 -4.93
C THR A 116 14.04 -30.32 -4.21
N ALA A 117 13.03 -29.44 -4.22
CA ALA A 117 12.96 -28.27 -3.35
C ALA A 117 12.52 -28.67 -1.91
N PRO A 118 12.99 -27.98 -0.86
CA PRO A 118 12.77 -28.40 0.52
C PRO A 118 11.36 -28.05 1.02
N ASN A 119 10.72 -29.04 1.65
CA ASN A 119 9.48 -28.92 2.41
C ASN A 119 9.62 -27.85 3.50
N SER A 120 8.84 -26.76 3.42
CA SER A 120 8.60 -25.88 4.57
C SER A 120 7.09 -25.86 4.87
N ARG A 121 6.64 -26.81 5.69
CA ARG A 121 5.40 -26.67 6.45
C ARG A 121 5.66 -25.67 7.57
N THR A 122 5.29 -24.41 7.37
CA THR A 122 5.18 -23.45 8.47
C THR A 122 3.72 -23.40 8.93
N ASN A 123 3.45 -24.07 10.04
CA ASN A 123 2.20 -24.00 10.79
C ASN A 123 2.01 -22.60 11.38
N PHE A 124 1.50 -21.66 10.58
CA PHE A 124 1.06 -20.34 11.04
C PHE A 124 -0.46 -20.16 10.82
N THR A 125 -1.24 -21.19 11.16
CA THR A 125 -2.70 -21.22 10.96
C THR A 125 -3.41 -21.45 12.29
N THR A 126 -3.85 -20.35 12.91
CA THR A 126 -5.04 -20.21 13.80
C THR A 126 -4.98 -18.89 14.59
N ALA A 127 -3.83 -18.47 15.10
CA ALA A 127 -3.72 -17.29 15.97
C ALA A 127 -3.95 -15.94 15.27
N SER A 128 -3.47 -15.77 14.03
CA SER A 128 -3.58 -14.50 13.29
C SER A 128 -4.97 -14.23 12.71
N ILE A 129 -5.73 -15.30 12.44
CA ILE A 129 -7.10 -15.25 11.88
C ILE A 129 -8.11 -14.86 12.97
N GLY A 130 -7.86 -15.31 14.21
CA GLY A 130 -8.69 -14.96 15.37
C GLY A 130 -8.71 -13.45 15.64
N LEU A 131 -7.60 -12.74 15.44
CA LEU A 131 -7.49 -11.30 15.69
C LEU A 131 -8.26 -10.47 14.63
N PHE A 132 -8.23 -10.89 13.37
CA PHE A 132 -8.93 -10.20 12.28
C PHE A 132 -10.46 -10.37 12.37
N LEU A 133 -10.94 -11.56 12.73
CA LEU A 133 -12.36 -11.82 12.98
C LEU A 133 -12.87 -11.11 14.25
N PHE A 134 -12.04 -10.97 15.29
CA PHE A 134 -12.40 -10.25 16.52
C PHE A 134 -12.62 -8.75 16.30
N LEU A 135 -11.89 -8.15 15.36
CA LEU A 135 -12.03 -6.73 15.02
C LEU A 135 -13.31 -6.43 14.22
N ILE A 136 -13.84 -7.42 13.50
CA ILE A 136 -14.99 -7.25 12.61
C ILE A 136 -16.31 -7.69 13.28
N PHE A 137 -16.28 -8.71 14.15
CA PHE A 137 -17.46 -9.25 14.82
C PHE A 137 -17.29 -9.27 16.35
N PRO A 138 -17.55 -8.15 17.04
CA PRO A 138 -17.44 -8.06 18.49
C PRO A 138 -18.68 -8.71 19.14
N SER A 139 -18.73 -10.05 19.22
CA SER A 139 -19.75 -10.74 20.02
C SER A 139 -19.20 -11.98 20.73
N SER A 140 -19.52 -12.05 22.02
CA SER A 140 -18.89 -12.79 23.11
C SER A 140 -19.21 -14.30 23.19
N ARG A 141 -19.45 -14.98 22.06
CA ARG A 141 -19.75 -16.43 22.05
C ARG A 141 -18.82 -17.25 21.15
N HIS A 142 -17.51 -17.25 21.42
CA HIS A 142 -16.56 -18.04 20.63
C HIS A 142 -15.44 -18.66 21.48
N ALA A 143 -15.78 -19.65 22.32
CA ALA A 143 -14.81 -20.45 23.06
C ALA A 143 -14.96 -21.97 22.83
N GLN A 144 -15.41 -22.39 21.64
CA GLN A 144 -15.50 -23.82 21.28
C GLN A 144 -14.93 -24.19 19.89
N LEU A 145 -14.17 -23.30 19.24
CA LEU A 145 -13.58 -23.55 17.92
C LEU A 145 -12.07 -23.86 17.93
N VAL A 146 -11.48 -24.14 19.11
CA VAL A 146 -10.03 -24.41 19.25
C VAL A 146 -9.70 -25.92 19.25
N GLY A 147 -10.69 -26.80 19.01
CA GLY A 147 -10.53 -28.25 19.21
C GLY A 147 -10.84 -29.16 18.00
N LEU A 148 -11.09 -28.62 16.81
CA LEU A 148 -11.36 -29.46 15.63
C LEU A 148 -10.17 -29.43 14.68
N GLU A 149 -9.63 -30.62 14.36
CA GLU A 149 -8.78 -30.82 13.19
C GLU A 149 -9.56 -30.38 11.94
N LEU A 150 -9.32 -29.13 11.51
CA LEU A 150 -9.96 -28.49 10.37
C LEU A 150 -9.38 -29.07 9.08
N ASN A 151 -9.85 -30.26 8.73
CA ASN A 151 -9.55 -30.93 7.47
C ASN A 151 -10.79 -30.82 6.58
N THR A 152 -10.83 -29.81 5.70
CA THR A 152 -11.70 -29.55 4.52
C THR A 152 -12.21 -28.10 4.49
N ASP A 153 -11.92 -27.37 3.40
CA ASP A 153 -12.45 -26.02 3.09
C ASP A 153 -13.97 -25.93 3.30
N ASP A 154 -14.67 -27.03 3.05
CA ASP A 154 -16.13 -27.16 3.18
C ASP A 154 -16.65 -27.00 4.62
N THR A 155 -15.84 -27.38 5.62
CA THR A 155 -16.16 -27.21 7.04
C THR A 155 -16.02 -25.76 7.48
N ILE A 156 -15.01 -25.05 6.96
CA ILE A 156 -14.77 -23.63 7.26
C ILE A 156 -15.89 -22.78 6.65
N GLN A 157 -16.32 -23.07 5.42
CA GLN A 157 -17.42 -22.32 4.79
C GLN A 157 -18.75 -22.49 5.53
N LYS A 158 -19.07 -23.72 5.97
CA LYS A 158 -20.25 -23.98 6.80
C LYS A 158 -20.15 -23.28 8.15
N ALA A 159 -18.97 -23.28 8.77
CA ALA A 159 -18.73 -22.57 10.03
C ALA A 159 -18.91 -21.05 9.87
N LEU A 160 -18.28 -20.43 8.87
CA LEU A 160 -18.41 -18.99 8.59
C LEU A 160 -19.86 -18.58 8.32
N ARG A 161 -20.59 -19.37 7.53
CA ARG A 161 -22.01 -19.13 7.26
C ARG A 161 -22.88 -19.29 8.50
N SER A 162 -22.59 -20.29 9.33
CA SER A 162 -23.32 -20.53 10.59
C SER A 162 -23.02 -19.48 11.67
N ALA A 163 -21.85 -18.85 11.60
CA ALA A 163 -21.43 -17.79 12.53
C ALA A 163 -22.11 -16.44 12.25
N MET A 164 -22.64 -16.23 11.03
CA MET A 164 -23.37 -15.02 10.70
C MET A 164 -24.79 -15.04 11.27
N PRO A 165 -25.19 -14.01 12.04
CA PRO A 165 -26.57 -13.90 12.51
C PRO A 165 -27.57 -13.89 11.35
N GLN A 166 -28.66 -14.66 11.48
CA GLN A 166 -29.70 -14.81 10.45
C GLN A 166 -30.42 -13.49 10.07
N TRP A 167 -30.30 -12.45 10.90
CA TRP A 167 -30.88 -11.13 10.63
C TRP A 167 -30.00 -10.26 9.72
N LEU A 168 -28.77 -10.68 9.42
CA LEU A 168 -27.91 -9.94 8.49
C LEU A 168 -28.36 -10.19 7.04
N PRO A 169 -28.39 -9.14 6.20
CA PRO A 169 -28.59 -9.31 4.76
C PRO A 169 -27.50 -10.20 4.19
N PHE A 170 -27.92 -11.15 3.35
CA PHE A 170 -27.03 -12.07 2.65
C PHE A 170 -27.43 -12.14 1.18
N VAL A 171 -26.52 -11.73 0.31
CA VAL A 171 -26.60 -11.97 -1.13
C VAL A 171 -25.36 -12.76 -1.53
N PRO A 172 -25.48 -13.88 -2.26
CA PRO A 172 -24.31 -14.64 -2.71
C PRO A 172 -23.30 -13.75 -3.43
N TYR A 173 -22.03 -13.87 -3.08
CA TYR A 173 -20.97 -13.11 -3.74
C TYR A 173 -20.85 -13.60 -5.20
N PRO A 174 -21.09 -12.74 -6.21
CA PRO A 174 -21.08 -13.18 -7.60
C PRO A 174 -19.66 -13.52 -8.07
N ALA A 175 -19.53 -14.50 -8.96
CA ALA A 175 -18.27 -14.79 -9.63
C ALA A 175 -17.87 -13.68 -10.61
N ALA A 176 -16.61 -13.69 -11.02
CA ALA A 176 -16.12 -12.79 -12.07
C ALA A 176 -16.89 -12.98 -13.38
N LYS A 177 -17.07 -11.89 -14.12
CA LYS A 177 -17.84 -11.84 -15.37
C LYS A 177 -17.00 -11.20 -16.48
N PRO A 178 -17.29 -11.49 -17.76
CA PRO A 178 -16.72 -10.73 -18.86
C PRO A 178 -17.19 -9.27 -18.77
N GLY A 179 -16.24 -8.35 -18.92
CA GLY A 179 -16.48 -6.92 -18.83
C GLY A 179 -16.66 -6.26 -20.18
N TYR A 180 -17.19 -5.03 -20.16
CA TYR A 180 -17.30 -4.20 -21.35
C TYR A 180 -15.94 -3.85 -21.96
N TRP A 181 -14.90 -3.70 -21.12
CA TRP A 181 -13.55 -3.31 -21.53
C TRP A 181 -12.59 -4.49 -21.75
N SER A 182 -13.10 -5.71 -21.89
CA SER A 182 -12.27 -6.88 -22.21
C SER A 182 -11.66 -6.79 -23.62
N PRO A 183 -10.44 -7.34 -23.86
CA PRO A 183 -9.59 -8.12 -22.95
C PRO A 183 -8.76 -7.28 -21.97
N VAL A 184 -8.37 -7.88 -20.84
CA VAL A 184 -7.48 -7.26 -19.84
C VAL A 184 -6.05 -7.22 -20.39
N THR A 185 -5.40 -6.06 -20.34
CA THR A 185 -4.03 -5.82 -20.83
C THR A 185 -3.04 -5.44 -19.73
N SER A 186 -3.48 -5.41 -18.47
CA SER A 186 -2.61 -5.19 -17.31
C SER A 186 -1.69 -6.38 -17.06
N THR A 187 -0.51 -6.14 -16.49
CA THR A 187 0.42 -7.21 -16.11
C THR A 187 0.00 -7.91 -14.82
N LEU A 188 -0.83 -7.26 -14.00
CA LEU A 188 -1.38 -7.79 -12.77
C LEU A 188 -2.90 -7.64 -12.72
N ASN A 189 -3.55 -8.62 -12.09
CA ASN A 189 -4.96 -8.59 -11.71
C ASN A 189 -5.06 -8.86 -10.21
N TRP A 190 -5.79 -8.03 -9.46
CA TRP A 190 -5.83 -8.14 -8.00
C TRP A 190 -6.85 -9.20 -7.55
N CYS A 191 -6.96 -9.38 -6.23
CA CYS A 191 -7.77 -10.47 -5.70
C CYS A 191 -9.28 -10.27 -5.88
N GLU A 192 -9.77 -9.06 -6.07
CA GLU A 192 -11.19 -8.79 -6.28
C GLU A 192 -11.70 -9.52 -7.55
N GLU A 193 -12.98 -9.95 -7.59
CA GLU A 193 -13.53 -10.53 -8.82
C GLU A 193 -13.81 -9.44 -9.87
N ASP A 194 -13.48 -9.70 -11.13
CA ASP A 194 -13.74 -8.74 -12.19
C ASP A 194 -15.22 -8.64 -12.56
N TYR A 195 -15.72 -7.41 -12.72
CA TYR A 195 -17.06 -7.09 -13.22
C TYR A 195 -18.23 -7.80 -12.50
N TYR A 196 -18.03 -8.29 -11.26
CA TYR A 196 -19.05 -9.05 -10.56
C TYR A 196 -20.30 -8.20 -10.26
N ALA A 197 -20.10 -6.92 -9.95
CA ALA A 197 -21.14 -5.95 -9.59
C ALA A 197 -21.68 -5.15 -10.78
N THR A 198 -20.82 -4.78 -11.74
CA THR A 198 -21.18 -3.97 -12.91
C THR A 198 -20.33 -4.37 -14.12
N PRO A 199 -20.89 -4.40 -15.34
CA PRO A 199 -20.11 -4.70 -16.55
C PRO A 199 -19.13 -3.59 -16.94
N TYR A 200 -19.21 -2.41 -16.31
CA TYR A 200 -18.42 -1.23 -16.69
C TYR A 200 -17.15 -1.01 -15.87
N SER A 201 -17.06 -1.58 -14.66
CA SER A 201 -15.92 -1.43 -13.76
C SER A 201 -15.47 -2.81 -13.31
N ALA A 202 -14.24 -3.18 -13.67
CA ALA A 202 -13.50 -4.22 -12.96
C ALA A 202 -13.25 -3.77 -11.51
N GLU A 203 -13.01 -4.74 -10.62
CA GLU A 203 -12.61 -4.51 -9.23
C GLU A 203 -13.29 -3.27 -8.58
N VAL A 204 -14.60 -3.37 -8.39
CA VAL A 204 -15.45 -2.22 -8.08
C VAL A 204 -15.11 -1.59 -6.73
N VAL A 205 -14.73 -2.39 -5.74
CA VAL A 205 -14.33 -1.92 -4.40
C VAL A 205 -12.96 -1.24 -4.48
N ASN A 206 -12.00 -1.83 -5.17
CA ASN A 206 -10.69 -1.22 -5.42
C ASN A 206 -10.84 0.12 -6.16
N SER A 207 -11.75 0.20 -7.13
CA SER A 207 -12.06 1.41 -7.87
C SER A 207 -12.72 2.49 -7.00
N PHE A 208 -13.72 2.14 -6.19
CA PHE A 208 -14.43 3.11 -5.36
C PHE A 208 -13.62 3.62 -4.17
N THR A 209 -12.76 2.78 -3.58
CA THR A 209 -11.90 3.18 -2.47
C THR A 209 -10.93 4.30 -2.85
N ASN A 210 -10.57 4.41 -4.13
CA ASN A 210 -9.80 5.52 -4.68
C ASN A 210 -10.52 6.88 -4.65
N LEU A 211 -11.85 6.93 -4.51
CA LEU A 211 -12.57 8.19 -4.34
C LEU A 211 -12.14 8.95 -3.08
N MET A 212 -11.61 8.26 -2.07
CA MET A 212 -11.05 8.94 -0.91
C MET A 212 -9.78 9.72 -1.26
N PHE A 213 -8.93 9.21 -2.16
CA PHE A 213 -7.79 9.99 -2.66
C PHE A 213 -8.28 11.24 -3.38
N MET A 214 -9.32 11.12 -4.20
CA MET A 214 -9.92 12.27 -4.89
C MET A 214 -10.44 13.32 -3.90
N TYR A 215 -11.19 12.90 -2.89
CA TYR A 215 -11.72 13.77 -1.85
C TYR A 215 -10.60 14.46 -1.04
N LEU A 216 -9.64 13.68 -0.52
CA LEU A 216 -8.57 14.20 0.34
C LEU A 216 -7.57 15.07 -0.43
N GLY A 217 -7.27 14.73 -1.69
CA GLY A 217 -6.42 15.52 -2.55
C GLY A 217 -7.03 16.89 -2.86
N ILE A 218 -8.33 16.94 -3.22
CA ILE A 218 -9.06 18.19 -3.45
C ILE A 218 -9.11 19.01 -2.15
N LYS A 219 -9.48 18.39 -1.02
CA LYS A 219 -9.52 19.05 0.28
C LYS A 219 -8.16 19.67 0.63
N GLY A 220 -7.07 18.89 0.50
CA GLY A 220 -5.71 19.33 0.78
C GLY A 220 -5.26 20.48 -0.11
N TYR A 221 -5.48 20.36 -1.43
CA TYR A 221 -5.15 21.42 -2.40
C TYR A 221 -5.88 22.74 -2.09
N LEU A 222 -7.19 22.67 -1.84
CA LEU A 222 -7.99 23.84 -1.49
C LEU A 222 -7.56 24.46 -0.15
N SER A 223 -7.19 23.63 0.83
CA SER A 223 -6.63 24.11 2.10
C SER A 223 -5.31 24.85 1.90
N CYS A 224 -4.40 24.31 1.08
CA CYS A 224 -3.14 24.97 0.75
C CYS A 224 -3.34 26.34 0.10
N ARG A 225 -4.31 26.47 -0.81
CA ARG A 225 -4.65 27.77 -1.41
C ARG A 225 -5.27 28.74 -0.42
N ARG A 226 -6.23 28.28 0.38
CA ARG A 226 -6.93 29.11 1.38
C ARG A 226 -5.98 29.67 2.43
N ASN A 227 -5.06 28.83 2.91
CA ASN A 227 -4.15 29.16 4.00
C ASN A 227 -2.78 29.69 3.53
N ARG A 228 -2.57 29.83 2.20
CA ARG A 228 -1.34 30.29 1.56
C ARG A 228 -0.10 29.47 1.95
N HIS A 229 -0.25 28.15 1.98
CA HIS A 229 0.88 27.23 2.16
C HIS A 229 1.78 27.23 0.91
N ASP A 230 3.07 26.91 1.09
CA ASP A 230 4.07 26.84 0.01
C ASP A 230 3.53 26.06 -1.21
N THR A 231 3.79 26.56 -2.42
CA THR A 231 3.28 25.98 -3.68
C THR A 231 3.69 24.52 -3.89
N VAL A 232 4.82 24.09 -3.31
CA VAL A 232 5.27 22.70 -3.37
C VAL A 232 4.22 21.74 -2.83
N PHE A 233 3.49 22.10 -1.77
CA PHE A 233 2.45 21.25 -1.20
C PHE A 233 1.17 21.23 -2.03
N GLN A 234 0.88 22.30 -2.79
CA GLN A 234 -0.20 22.28 -3.77
C GLN A 234 0.12 21.27 -4.88
N VAL A 235 1.37 21.28 -5.37
CA VAL A 235 1.86 20.30 -6.36
C VAL A 235 1.84 18.87 -5.79
N SER A 236 2.19 18.68 -4.52
CA SER A 236 2.11 17.37 -3.86
C SER A 236 0.68 16.83 -3.77
N PHE A 237 -0.31 17.68 -3.48
CA PHE A 237 -1.72 17.26 -3.51
C PHE A 237 -2.23 17.00 -4.92
N LEU A 238 -1.72 17.68 -5.94
CA LEU A 238 -1.99 17.32 -7.33
C LEU A 238 -1.40 15.95 -7.67
N GLY A 239 -0.16 15.66 -7.25
CA GLY A 239 0.44 14.31 -7.39
C GLY A 239 -0.39 13.23 -6.68
N TYR A 240 -0.83 13.51 -5.46
CA TYR A 240 -1.73 12.64 -4.70
C TYR A 240 -3.07 12.37 -5.43
N LEU A 241 -3.63 13.37 -6.14
CA LEU A 241 -4.81 13.18 -6.98
C LEU A 241 -4.52 12.31 -8.20
N VAL A 242 -3.33 12.43 -8.80
CA VAL A 242 -2.94 11.60 -9.95
C VAL A 242 -2.83 10.13 -9.53
N VAL A 243 -2.25 9.85 -8.35
CA VAL A 243 -2.23 8.49 -7.76
C VAL A 243 -3.65 7.94 -7.66
N GLY A 244 -4.55 8.66 -7.01
CA GLY A 244 -5.94 8.19 -6.85
C GLY A 244 -6.78 8.13 -8.13
N ALA A 245 -6.39 8.84 -9.19
CA ALA A 245 -7.18 8.88 -10.42
C ALA A 245 -6.97 7.63 -11.30
N GLY A 246 -5.81 6.97 -11.23
CA GLY A 246 -5.54 5.69 -11.90
C GLY A 246 -5.88 5.61 -13.40
N ASN A 247 -5.98 6.74 -14.12
CA ASN A 247 -6.43 6.80 -15.52
C ASN A 247 -5.65 5.82 -16.42
N PRO A 248 -6.28 5.23 -17.45
CA PRO A 248 -6.58 3.81 -17.66
C PRO A 248 -5.34 2.88 -17.84
N MET A 249 -4.23 3.19 -17.20
CA MET A 249 -2.96 2.51 -17.34
C MET A 249 -2.41 2.21 -15.95
N GLN A 250 -2.23 0.93 -15.65
CA GLN A 250 -1.52 0.44 -14.46
C GLN A 250 -0.20 1.20 -14.22
N LEU A 251 0.50 1.52 -15.31
CA LEU A 251 1.75 2.28 -15.27
C LEU A 251 1.59 3.70 -14.70
N VAL A 252 0.45 4.37 -14.91
CA VAL A 252 0.23 5.74 -14.40
C VAL A 252 0.05 5.73 -12.89
N ASP A 253 -0.71 4.76 -12.35
CA ASP A 253 -0.90 4.61 -10.91
C ASP A 253 0.44 4.37 -10.22
N GLU A 254 1.14 3.29 -10.59
CA GLU A 254 2.40 2.91 -9.97
C GLU A 254 3.47 4.02 -10.13
N LEU A 255 3.69 4.55 -11.33
CA LEU A 255 4.73 5.56 -11.52
C LEU A 255 4.41 6.87 -10.80
N SER A 256 3.14 7.29 -10.75
CA SER A 256 2.77 8.53 -10.07
C SER A 256 3.14 8.54 -8.59
N MET A 257 3.20 7.37 -7.94
CA MET A 257 3.72 7.21 -6.59
C MET A 257 5.20 7.64 -6.49
N ILE A 258 6.05 7.19 -7.42
CA ILE A 258 7.48 7.56 -7.47
C ILE A 258 7.63 9.06 -7.68
N TYR A 259 6.93 9.63 -8.67
CA TYR A 259 7.02 11.07 -8.96
C TYR A 259 6.54 11.93 -7.78
N THR A 260 5.45 11.54 -7.12
CA THR A 260 4.92 12.26 -5.95
C THR A 260 5.90 12.18 -4.77
N THR A 261 6.52 11.02 -4.55
CA THR A 261 7.55 10.86 -3.50
C THR A 261 8.80 11.69 -3.82
N CYS A 262 9.23 11.75 -5.08
CA CYS A 262 10.32 12.64 -5.52
C CYS A 262 10.00 14.13 -5.31
N LEU A 263 8.76 14.56 -5.54
CA LEU A 263 8.32 15.93 -5.22
C LEU A 263 8.42 16.21 -3.72
N MET A 264 8.10 15.23 -2.87
CA MET A 264 8.25 15.35 -1.43
C MET A 264 9.70 15.30 -0.96
N ALA A 265 10.55 14.53 -1.63
CA ALA A 265 12.00 14.60 -1.46
C ALA A 265 12.49 16.01 -1.77
N TYR A 266 12.09 16.58 -2.91
CA TYR A 266 12.47 17.93 -3.29
C TYR A 266 12.01 18.94 -2.24
N ALA A 267 10.75 18.89 -1.79
CA ALA A 267 10.23 19.77 -0.74
C ALA A 267 11.09 19.70 0.53
N SER A 268 11.43 18.49 0.96
CA SER A 268 12.19 18.24 2.19
C SER A 268 13.66 18.70 2.05
N PHE A 269 14.36 18.24 1.01
CA PHE A 269 15.81 18.44 0.81
C PHE A 269 16.21 19.81 0.25
N SER A 270 15.33 20.49 -0.48
CA SER A 270 15.61 21.82 -1.05
C SER A 270 15.52 22.97 -0.04
N TYR A 271 14.96 22.72 1.15
CA TYR A 271 14.72 23.74 2.15
C TYR A 271 16.01 24.42 2.62
N SER A 272 16.01 25.76 2.65
CA SER A 272 17.13 26.60 3.05
C SER A 272 18.45 26.31 2.29
N ARG A 273 18.37 25.78 1.07
CA ARG A 273 19.52 25.52 0.20
C ARG A 273 19.67 26.59 -0.88
N ASN A 274 20.91 26.81 -1.31
CA ASN A 274 21.22 27.74 -2.40
C ASN A 274 20.60 27.26 -3.73
N VAL A 275 20.43 28.17 -4.68
CA VAL A 275 19.77 27.90 -5.97
C VAL A 275 20.42 26.74 -6.71
N TRP A 276 21.76 26.68 -6.73
CA TRP A 276 22.51 25.60 -7.38
C TRP A 276 22.19 24.22 -6.80
N THR A 277 22.17 24.09 -5.47
CA THR A 277 21.80 22.82 -4.81
C THR A 277 20.36 22.45 -5.10
N ARG A 278 19.44 23.44 -5.11
CA ARG A 278 18.02 23.19 -5.42
C ARG A 278 17.85 22.71 -6.86
N VAL A 279 18.51 23.35 -7.82
CA VAL A 279 18.45 22.96 -9.24
C VAL A 279 19.10 21.58 -9.44
N SER A 280 20.29 21.35 -8.87
CA SER A 280 20.97 20.06 -8.92
C SER A 280 20.09 18.94 -8.35
N LEU A 281 19.50 19.14 -7.18
CA LEU A 281 18.58 18.18 -6.57
C LEU A 281 17.35 17.92 -7.45
N ALA A 282 16.75 18.96 -8.05
CA ALA A 282 15.60 18.81 -8.94
C ALA A 282 15.95 17.96 -10.17
N VAL A 283 17.10 18.25 -10.79
CA VAL A 283 17.62 17.47 -11.94
C VAL A 283 17.88 16.03 -11.52
N SER A 284 18.58 15.80 -10.40
CA SER A 284 18.87 14.44 -9.92
C SER A 284 17.61 13.63 -9.62
N LEU A 285 16.60 14.23 -8.97
CA LEU A 285 15.33 13.54 -8.69
C LEU A 285 14.50 13.29 -9.96
N ALA A 286 14.54 14.22 -10.93
CA ALA A 286 13.89 14.02 -12.23
C ALA A 286 14.57 12.88 -13.01
N THR A 287 15.91 12.87 -13.08
CA THR A 287 16.67 11.79 -13.70
C THR A 287 16.43 10.46 -13.01
N LEU A 288 16.38 10.42 -11.68
CA LEU A 288 16.06 9.20 -10.92
C LEU A 288 14.65 8.69 -11.27
N SER A 289 13.66 9.58 -11.31
CA SER A 289 12.28 9.20 -11.64
C SER A 289 12.18 8.66 -13.06
N VAL A 290 12.80 9.31 -14.04
CA VAL A 290 12.84 8.84 -15.44
C VAL A 290 13.58 7.50 -15.55
N PHE A 291 14.70 7.34 -14.85
CA PHE A 291 15.44 6.07 -14.82
C PHE A 291 14.58 4.93 -14.26
N ILE A 292 13.94 5.13 -13.11
CA ILE A 292 13.04 4.13 -12.50
C ILE A 292 11.91 3.80 -13.49
N THR A 293 11.29 4.81 -14.11
CA THR A 293 10.23 4.62 -15.10
C THR A 293 10.68 3.78 -16.29
N LEU A 294 11.80 4.12 -16.93
CA LEU A 294 12.30 3.42 -18.11
C LEU A 294 12.75 2.00 -17.77
N TYR A 295 13.41 1.81 -16.63
CA TYR A 295 13.88 0.51 -16.19
C TYR A 295 12.74 -0.40 -15.75
N TYR A 296 11.73 0.14 -15.06
CA TYR A 296 10.51 -0.57 -14.72
C TYR A 296 9.74 -0.98 -15.98
N HIS A 297 9.60 -0.08 -16.96
CA HIS A 297 8.99 -0.41 -18.25
C HIS A 297 9.76 -1.47 -19.03
N TYR A 298 11.09 -1.54 -18.90
CA TYR A 298 11.90 -2.57 -19.53
C TYR A 298 11.77 -3.93 -18.82
N LEU A 299 11.86 -3.96 -17.49
CA LEU A 299 11.80 -5.19 -16.71
C LEU A 299 10.39 -5.78 -16.59
N GLN A 300 9.36 -4.93 -16.57
CA GLN A 300 7.97 -5.31 -16.27
C GLN A 300 7.81 -6.07 -14.93
N ASP A 301 8.75 -5.89 -14.01
CA ASP A 301 8.77 -6.55 -12.71
C ASP A 301 8.28 -5.61 -11.60
N PRO A 302 7.08 -5.84 -11.03
CA PRO A 302 6.49 -4.97 -9.99
C PRO A 302 7.34 -4.91 -8.72
N VAL A 303 8.18 -5.91 -8.44
CA VAL A 303 9.04 -5.95 -7.24
C VAL A 303 10.11 -4.86 -7.29
N PHE A 304 10.64 -4.55 -8.49
CA PHE A 304 11.59 -3.47 -8.66
C PHE A 304 10.99 -2.12 -8.26
N HIS A 305 9.78 -1.83 -8.76
CA HIS A 305 9.06 -0.60 -8.44
C HIS A 305 8.80 -0.47 -6.94
N GLN A 306 8.28 -1.54 -6.32
CA GLN A 306 7.94 -1.58 -4.90
C GLN A 306 9.17 -1.30 -4.02
N ASN A 307 10.30 -1.92 -4.32
CA ASN A 307 11.56 -1.70 -3.59
C ASN A 307 12.08 -0.27 -3.75
N ALA A 308 12.03 0.28 -4.98
CA ALA A 308 12.44 1.65 -5.24
C ALA A 308 11.57 2.65 -4.47
N TYR A 309 10.25 2.46 -4.49
CA TYR A 309 9.30 3.28 -3.76
C TYR A 309 9.50 3.20 -2.24
N ALA A 310 9.69 1.99 -1.69
CA ALA A 310 9.88 1.77 -0.25
C ALA A 310 11.18 2.42 0.25
N LEU A 311 12.28 2.27 -0.50
CA LEU A 311 13.57 2.88 -0.16
C LEU A 311 13.47 4.41 -0.17
N LEU A 312 12.91 4.98 -1.25
CA LEU A 312 12.78 6.42 -1.41
C LEU A 312 11.91 7.02 -0.28
N THR A 313 10.77 6.40 0.00
CA THR A 313 9.85 6.82 1.07
C THR A 313 10.53 6.76 2.44
N THR A 314 11.23 5.67 2.75
CA THR A 314 11.94 5.50 4.02
C THR A 314 12.97 6.61 4.25
N VAL A 315 13.79 6.90 3.25
CA VAL A 315 14.82 7.96 3.35
C VAL A 315 14.19 9.31 3.66
N ILE A 316 13.11 9.67 2.96
CA ILE A 316 12.47 10.98 3.13
C ILE A 316 11.76 11.08 4.48
N VAL A 317 11.07 10.03 4.90
CA VAL A 317 10.37 10.01 6.18
C VAL A 317 11.36 10.11 7.34
N LEU A 318 12.43 9.31 7.35
CA LEU A 318 13.46 9.35 8.38
C LEU A 318 14.15 10.71 8.43
N ARG A 319 14.47 11.31 7.29
CA ARG A 319 15.00 12.67 7.24
C ARG A 319 14.04 13.70 7.83
N SER A 320 12.76 13.62 7.45
CA SER A 320 11.76 14.58 7.94
C SER A 320 11.55 14.45 9.46
N MET A 321 11.60 13.22 10.01
CA MET A 321 11.59 12.99 11.46
C MET A 321 12.83 13.58 12.15
N TRP A 322 14.01 13.38 11.56
CA TRP A 322 15.25 13.97 12.07
C TRP A 322 15.18 15.49 12.13
N ILE A 323 14.69 16.14 11.07
CA ILE A 323 14.54 17.60 11.03
C ILE A 323 13.53 18.08 12.05
N MET A 324 12.36 17.43 12.14
CA MET A 324 11.36 17.74 13.16
C MET A 324 11.97 17.74 14.56
N GLU A 325 12.76 16.71 14.90
CA GLU A 325 13.43 16.59 16.19
C GLU A 325 14.48 17.69 16.40
N MET A 326 15.31 17.96 15.40
CA MET A 326 16.34 18.99 15.49
C MET A 326 15.77 20.41 15.60
N THR A 327 14.61 20.67 14.99
CA THR A 327 13.95 21.97 15.02
C THR A 327 13.17 22.19 16.32
N LEU A 328 12.39 21.20 16.78
CA LEU A 328 11.42 21.40 17.86
C LEU A 328 11.90 20.93 19.24
N ARG A 329 12.86 20.00 19.34
CA ARG A 329 13.28 19.49 20.65
C ARG A 329 14.22 20.48 21.35
N PRO A 330 13.85 21.05 22.52
CA PRO A 330 14.67 22.07 23.17
C PRO A 330 16.09 21.61 23.53
N SER A 331 16.27 20.32 23.82
CA SER A 331 17.59 19.75 24.16
C SER A 331 18.52 19.55 22.94
N LEU A 332 17.96 19.42 21.74
CA LEU A 332 18.73 19.22 20.49
C LEU A 332 18.92 20.50 19.71
N ARG A 333 18.03 21.48 19.91
CA ARG A 333 18.19 22.85 19.46
C ARG A 333 19.46 23.39 20.12
N LYS A 334 20.62 23.30 19.45
CA LYS A 334 21.95 23.73 19.93
C LYS A 334 22.04 25.23 20.26
N THR A 335 20.93 25.94 20.24
CA THR A 335 20.89 27.36 20.01
C THR A 335 20.49 28.19 21.22
N THR A 336 20.30 27.63 22.42
CA THR A 336 19.92 28.51 23.55
C THR A 336 21.00 29.55 23.84
N GLU A 337 22.28 29.15 23.81
CA GLU A 337 23.39 30.10 23.96
C GLU A 337 23.93 30.58 22.61
N GLU A 338 24.01 29.70 21.60
CA GLU A 338 24.47 30.08 20.26
C GLU A 338 23.50 31.04 19.54
N ASP A 339 22.16 30.85 19.58
CA ASP A 339 21.20 31.85 19.03
C ASP A 339 21.22 33.12 19.87
N ARG A 340 21.38 33.02 21.20
CA ARG A 340 21.46 34.22 22.04
C ARG A 340 22.65 35.07 21.61
N LEU A 341 23.82 34.44 21.43
CA LEU A 341 25.03 35.08 20.96
C LEU A 341 24.92 35.56 19.50
N GLU A 342 24.28 34.80 18.61
CA GLU A 342 24.04 35.23 17.23
C GLU A 342 23.07 36.40 17.13
N ARG A 343 21.96 36.38 17.89
CA ARG A 343 21.01 37.50 17.97
C ARG A 343 21.70 38.73 18.54
N GLN A 344 22.54 38.55 19.57
CA GLN A 344 23.35 39.63 20.11
C GLN A 344 24.33 40.18 19.06
N LYS A 345 25.01 39.31 18.28
CA LYS A 345 25.87 39.72 17.15
C LYS A 345 25.10 40.46 16.05
N LYS A 346 23.85 40.07 15.79
CA LYS A 346 22.95 40.67 14.79
C LYS A 346 22.18 41.89 15.33
N GLY A 347 22.39 42.28 16.60
CA GLY A 347 21.67 43.39 17.24
C GLY A 347 20.17 43.15 17.40
N LEU A 348 19.72 41.90 17.33
CA LEU A 348 18.32 41.53 17.46
C LEU A 348 17.90 41.45 18.94
N PRO A 349 16.65 41.80 19.27
CA PRO A 349 16.14 41.70 20.62
C PRO A 349 16.22 40.25 21.14
N ILE A 350 16.80 40.09 22.33
CA ILE A 350 16.88 38.82 23.04
C ILE A 350 15.51 38.54 23.67
N PRO A 351 14.91 37.35 23.45
CA PRO A 351 13.63 37.00 24.05
C PRO A 351 13.64 37.11 25.58
N SER A 352 12.53 37.59 26.16
CA SER A 352 12.35 37.53 27.61
C SER A 352 12.30 36.07 28.08
N LYS A 353 12.62 35.84 29.37
CA LYS A 353 12.53 34.52 29.99
C LYS A 353 11.12 33.91 29.85
N GLU A 354 10.09 34.75 29.90
CA GLU A 354 8.69 34.36 29.70
C GLU A 354 8.42 33.91 28.27
N ARG A 355 8.85 34.68 27.26
CA ARG A 355 8.73 34.31 25.85
C ARG A 355 9.45 33.00 25.55
N TRP A 356 10.64 32.82 26.10
CA TRP A 356 11.41 31.58 25.96
C TRP A 356 10.68 30.37 26.56
N HIS A 357 10.07 30.54 27.75
CA HIS A 357 9.29 29.46 28.36
C HIS A 357 8.03 29.12 27.54
N TYR A 358 7.35 30.13 27.00
CA TYR A 358 6.22 29.96 26.09
C TYR A 358 6.64 29.18 24.83
N GLU A 359 7.72 29.58 24.15
CA GLU A 359 8.21 28.92 22.93
C GLU A 359 8.55 27.46 23.19
N ASN A 360 9.29 27.16 24.26
CA ASN A 360 9.62 25.77 24.61
C ASN A 360 8.38 24.93 24.91
N THR A 361 7.41 25.49 25.64
CA THR A 361 6.18 24.77 25.99
C THR A 361 5.34 24.48 24.74
N ARG A 362 5.24 25.47 23.84
CA ARG A 362 4.58 25.34 22.54
C ARG A 362 5.28 24.31 21.65
N ASP A 363 6.60 24.34 21.57
CA ASP A 363 7.38 23.45 20.70
C ASP A 363 7.32 22.01 21.19
N VAL A 364 7.39 21.78 22.51
CA VAL A 364 7.20 20.45 23.10
C VAL A 364 5.78 19.93 22.84
N LYS A 365 4.75 20.78 22.96
CA LYS A 365 3.36 20.42 22.62
C LYS A 365 3.25 20.05 21.14
N THR A 366 3.82 20.86 20.26
CA THR A 366 3.84 20.64 18.80
C THR A 366 4.54 19.33 18.46
N LEU A 367 5.72 19.08 19.03
CA LEU A 367 6.51 17.86 18.83
C LEU A 367 5.73 16.61 19.25
N LYS A 368 5.04 16.64 20.40
CA LYS A 368 4.21 15.51 20.85
C LYS A 368 3.07 15.22 19.86
N THR A 369 2.38 16.25 19.38
CA THR A 369 1.31 16.09 18.39
C THR A 369 1.84 15.59 17.05
N MET A 370 2.97 16.12 16.58
CA MET A 370 3.61 15.64 15.35
C MET A 370 4.04 14.18 15.46
N TRP A 371 4.59 13.75 16.60
CA TRP A 371 4.89 12.33 16.82
C TRP A 371 3.65 11.44 16.80
N PHE A 372 2.54 11.91 17.36
CA PHE A 372 1.27 11.21 17.24
C PHE A 372 0.82 11.09 15.76
N MET A 373 0.92 12.17 14.98
CA MET A 373 0.65 12.13 13.53
C MET A 373 1.56 11.14 12.80
N VAL A 374 2.85 11.12 13.13
CA VAL A 374 3.84 10.22 12.53
C VAL A 374 3.54 8.76 12.84
N VAL A 375 3.30 8.42 14.12
CA VAL A 375 2.97 7.05 14.52
C VAL A 375 1.66 6.62 13.86
N TYR A 376 0.62 7.45 13.92
CA TYR A 376 -0.66 7.15 13.32
C TYR A 376 -0.55 6.98 11.79
N GLY A 377 0.14 7.90 11.11
CA GLY A 377 0.36 7.84 9.66
C GLY A 377 1.15 6.61 9.23
N LEU A 378 2.21 6.24 9.97
CA LEU A 378 2.98 5.02 9.72
C LEU A 378 2.16 3.76 9.99
N THR A 379 1.37 3.72 11.06
CA THR A 379 0.48 2.59 11.34
C THR A 379 -0.55 2.40 10.23
N MET A 380 -1.14 3.48 9.72
CA MET A 380 -2.04 3.41 8.59
C MET A 380 -1.31 2.92 7.33
N PHE A 381 -0.16 3.50 7.00
CA PHE A 381 0.57 3.14 5.79
C PHE A 381 1.09 1.69 5.80
N LEU A 382 1.80 1.29 6.87
CA LEU A 382 2.35 -0.06 7.02
C LEU A 382 1.25 -1.11 7.29
N GLY A 383 0.20 -0.73 8.01
CA GLY A 383 -0.97 -1.60 8.21
C GLY A 383 -1.68 -1.89 6.91
N GLY A 384 -1.86 -0.88 6.05
CA GLY A 384 -2.33 -1.08 4.69
C GLY A 384 -1.42 -2.04 3.93
N PHE A 385 -0.10 -1.81 3.96
CA PHE A 385 0.87 -2.63 3.23
C PHE A 385 0.80 -4.10 3.64
N PHE A 386 0.63 -4.32 4.94
CA PHE A 386 0.45 -5.65 5.47
C PHE A 386 -0.85 -6.30 4.99
N ILE A 387 -1.97 -5.57 4.94
CA ILE A 387 -3.23 -6.09 4.41
C ILE A 387 -3.11 -6.40 2.91
N TRP A 388 -2.50 -5.50 2.13
CA TRP A 388 -2.18 -5.74 0.72
C TRP A 388 -1.36 -7.02 0.54
N PHE A 389 -0.32 -7.21 1.35
CA PHE A 389 0.50 -8.41 1.31
C PHE A 389 -0.34 -9.67 1.59
N LEU A 390 -1.20 -9.65 2.62
CA LEU A 390 -2.10 -10.77 2.93
C LEU A 390 -3.09 -11.06 1.78
N ASP A 391 -3.62 -10.02 1.13
CA ASP A 391 -4.52 -10.14 -0.01
C ASP A 391 -3.88 -10.89 -1.16
N ASN A 392 -2.61 -10.58 -1.47
CA ASN A 392 -1.84 -11.27 -2.50
C ASN A 392 -1.51 -12.72 -2.11
N GLN A 393 -1.07 -12.97 -0.88
CA GLN A 393 -0.63 -14.30 -0.45
C GLN A 393 -1.79 -15.29 -0.26
N PHE A 394 -2.95 -14.82 0.22
CA PHE A 394 -4.07 -15.68 0.60
C PHE A 394 -5.30 -15.50 -0.30
N CYS A 395 -5.12 -14.96 -1.51
CA CYS A 395 -6.23 -14.64 -2.40
C CYS A 395 -7.22 -15.80 -2.64
N PRO A 396 -6.80 -17.06 -2.93
CA PRO A 396 -7.75 -18.16 -3.11
C PRO A 396 -8.61 -18.40 -1.88
N THR A 397 -8.00 -18.30 -0.69
CA THR A 397 -8.71 -18.48 0.59
C THR A 397 -9.67 -17.31 0.85
N LEU A 398 -9.24 -16.07 0.60
CA LEU A 398 -10.07 -14.88 0.76
C LEU A 398 -11.27 -14.88 -0.18
N ARG A 399 -11.11 -15.29 -1.44
CA ARG A 399 -12.21 -15.49 -2.41
C ARG A 399 -13.22 -16.52 -1.91
N GLN A 400 -12.76 -17.65 -1.37
CA GLN A 400 -13.65 -18.64 -0.79
C GLN A 400 -14.44 -18.09 0.41
N TRP A 401 -13.77 -17.37 1.30
CA TRP A 401 -14.43 -16.75 2.46
C TRP A 401 -15.43 -15.68 2.02
N ARG A 402 -15.11 -14.86 1.00
CA ARG A 402 -16.05 -13.89 0.43
C ARG A 402 -17.32 -14.55 -0.09
N ARG A 403 -17.21 -15.70 -0.76
CA ARG A 403 -18.38 -16.48 -1.22
C ARG A 403 -19.20 -17.06 -0.06
N ALA A 404 -18.55 -17.48 1.01
CA ALA A 404 -19.22 -18.02 2.19
C ALA A 404 -19.98 -16.96 2.99
N VAL A 405 -19.40 -15.76 3.12
CA VAL A 405 -19.98 -14.64 3.87
C VAL A 405 -20.97 -13.84 3.01
N GLY A 406 -20.77 -13.74 1.69
CA GLY A 406 -21.68 -13.03 0.79
C GLY A 406 -21.69 -11.51 0.99
N LEU A 407 -22.41 -10.80 0.13
CA LEU A 407 -22.60 -9.35 0.21
C LEU A 407 -23.65 -8.97 1.27
N PRO A 408 -23.50 -7.80 1.92
CA PRO A 408 -22.44 -6.80 1.71
C PRO A 408 -21.12 -7.11 2.44
N TRP A 409 -21.10 -8.10 3.33
CA TRP A 409 -20.00 -8.35 4.27
C TRP A 409 -18.70 -8.82 3.60
N GLY A 410 -18.79 -9.50 2.46
CA GLY A 410 -17.64 -9.91 1.65
C GLY A 410 -16.76 -8.73 1.23
N VAL A 411 -17.31 -7.52 1.12
CA VAL A 411 -16.55 -6.29 0.85
C VAL A 411 -15.47 -6.03 1.91
N LEU A 412 -15.69 -6.45 3.15
CA LEU A 412 -14.71 -6.28 4.23
C LEU A 412 -13.46 -7.15 4.04
N LEU A 413 -13.53 -8.18 3.21
CA LEU A 413 -12.43 -9.07 2.88
C LEU A 413 -11.68 -8.63 1.61
N GLU A 414 -12.05 -7.49 0.99
CA GLU A 414 -11.28 -6.87 -0.10
C GLU A 414 -10.05 -6.17 0.47
N GLY A 415 -8.95 -6.92 0.61
CA GLY A 415 -7.73 -6.41 1.24
C GLY A 415 -7.10 -5.26 0.44
N HIS A 416 -7.15 -5.34 -0.89
CA HIS A 416 -6.64 -4.28 -1.75
C HIS A 416 -7.42 -2.96 -1.61
N GLY A 417 -8.73 -3.02 -1.39
CA GLY A 417 -9.55 -1.84 -1.08
C GLY A 417 -9.15 -1.18 0.25
N TRP A 418 -8.87 -1.99 1.29
CA TRP A 418 -8.34 -1.47 2.56
C TRP A 418 -6.95 -0.84 2.40
N TRP A 419 -6.10 -1.41 1.55
CA TRP A 419 -4.81 -0.84 1.21
C TRP A 419 -4.93 0.59 0.67
N HIS A 420 -5.82 0.83 -0.30
CA HIS A 420 -6.10 2.18 -0.81
C HIS A 420 -6.50 3.12 0.32
N LEU A 421 -7.45 2.69 1.16
CA LEU A 421 -7.92 3.55 2.25
C LEU A 421 -6.79 3.91 3.22
N MET A 422 -6.05 2.91 3.68
CA MET A 422 -5.07 3.14 4.73
C MET A 422 -3.84 3.90 4.23
N THR A 423 -3.35 3.59 3.03
CA THR A 423 -2.22 4.34 2.43
C THR A 423 -2.60 5.75 2.04
N GLY A 424 -3.81 5.98 1.53
CA GLY A 424 -4.32 7.32 1.23
C GLY A 424 -4.34 8.18 2.50
N ILE A 425 -4.85 7.64 3.61
CA ILE A 425 -4.82 8.33 4.91
C ILE A 425 -3.39 8.60 5.36
N GLY A 426 -2.51 7.60 5.30
CA GLY A 426 -1.09 7.74 5.69
C GLY A 426 -0.36 8.81 4.88
N ALA A 427 -0.54 8.81 3.56
CA ALA A 427 0.06 9.80 2.66
C ALA A 427 -0.52 11.20 2.86
N TYR A 428 -1.84 11.33 3.08
CA TYR A 428 -2.47 12.61 3.43
C TYR A 428 -1.88 13.19 4.73
N LEU A 429 -1.79 12.36 5.77
CA LEU A 429 -1.20 12.75 7.06
C LEU A 429 0.25 13.18 6.91
N TYR A 430 1.03 12.48 6.08
CA TYR A 430 2.42 12.83 5.78
C TYR A 430 2.53 14.20 5.11
N ILE A 431 1.69 14.52 4.12
CA ILE A 431 1.71 15.83 3.45
C ILE A 431 1.32 16.94 4.45
N VAL A 432 0.25 16.76 5.23
CA VAL A 432 -0.18 17.74 6.24
C VAL A 432 0.89 17.94 7.32
N TRP A 433 1.52 16.86 7.78
CA TRP A 433 2.66 16.92 8.68
C TRP A 433 3.84 17.69 8.07
N GLY A 434 4.15 17.45 6.79
CA GLY A 434 5.17 18.19 6.05
C GLY A 434 4.89 19.69 5.96
N ILE A 435 3.63 20.09 5.75
CA ILE A 435 3.20 21.50 5.79
C ILE A 435 3.46 22.09 7.17
N TRP A 436 3.07 21.39 8.23
CA TRP A 436 3.26 21.89 9.59
C TRP A 436 4.75 21.98 9.97
N LEU A 437 5.56 21.01 9.55
CA LEU A 437 7.01 21.07 9.68
C LEU A 437 7.60 22.27 8.94
N ARG A 438 7.11 22.60 7.73
CA ARG A 438 7.54 23.81 7.00
C ARG A 438 7.22 25.09 7.76
N VAL A 439 6.04 25.19 8.37
CA VAL A 439 5.67 26.33 9.21
C VAL A 439 6.61 26.46 10.40
N CYS A 440 6.98 25.35 11.05
CA CYS A 440 7.95 25.34 12.16
C CYS A 440 9.34 25.79 11.71
N LEU A 441 9.81 25.30 10.56
CA LEU A 441 11.11 25.68 10.02
C LEU A 441 11.20 27.17 9.66
N ASN A 442 10.09 27.78 9.26
CA ASN A 442 10.02 29.20 8.93
C ASN A 442 9.76 30.10 10.16
N ASP A 443 9.69 29.58 11.39
CA ASP A 443 9.33 30.32 12.61
C ASP A 443 7.93 30.97 12.58
N HIS A 444 7.01 30.47 11.76
CA HIS A 444 5.64 31.01 11.63
C HIS A 444 4.61 30.25 12.50
N GLN A 445 5.05 29.54 13.53
CA GLN A 445 4.20 28.65 14.33
C GLN A 445 3.00 29.35 14.99
N ASP A 446 3.16 30.60 15.40
CA ASP A 446 2.08 31.37 16.05
C ASP A 446 0.98 31.81 15.05
N GLU A 447 1.25 31.76 13.74
CA GLU A 447 0.30 32.15 12.69
C GLU A 447 -0.63 31.01 12.27
N PHE A 448 -0.39 29.77 12.72
CA PHE A 448 -1.11 28.60 12.25
C PHE A 448 -1.58 27.71 13.39
N LEU A 449 -2.75 27.11 13.21
CA LEU A 449 -3.35 26.16 14.13
C LEU A 449 -3.67 24.86 13.41
N LEU A 450 -3.28 23.73 14.00
CA LEU A 450 -3.74 22.42 13.55
C LEU A 450 -5.17 22.19 14.02
N LYS A 451 -6.12 22.14 13.09
CA LYS A 451 -7.50 21.70 13.35
C LYS A 451 -7.59 20.19 13.19
N TRP A 452 -7.59 19.48 14.31
CA TRP A 452 -7.77 18.03 14.35
C TRP A 452 -8.52 17.61 15.62
N PRO A 453 -9.86 17.75 15.66
CA PRO A 453 -10.63 17.56 16.88
C PRO A 453 -10.65 16.10 17.34
N HIS A 454 -10.69 15.14 16.41
CA HIS A 454 -10.62 13.71 16.70
C HIS A 454 -9.73 12.99 15.68
N PHE A 455 -9.15 11.85 16.08
CA PHE A 455 -8.25 11.07 15.24
C PHE A 455 -8.90 10.55 13.93
N TYR A 456 -10.23 10.36 13.93
CA TYR A 456 -11.01 9.94 12.76
C TYR A 456 -11.40 11.10 11.83
N ASN A 457 -11.13 12.35 12.22
CA ASN A 457 -11.25 13.48 11.31
C ASN A 457 -9.94 13.69 10.55
N PHE A 458 -10.02 14.30 9.37
CA PHE A 458 -8.83 14.62 8.58
C PHE A 458 -8.23 15.97 9.03
N PRO A 459 -6.98 15.98 9.52
CA PRO A 459 -6.35 17.20 10.05
C PRO A 459 -6.18 18.27 8.97
N GLU A 460 -6.25 19.53 9.37
CA GLU A 460 -6.00 20.67 8.50
C GLU A 460 -5.19 21.73 9.24
N LEU A 461 -4.10 22.22 8.63
CA LEU A 461 -3.34 23.35 9.17
C LEU A 461 -3.92 24.65 8.64
N VAL A 462 -4.52 25.45 9.52
CA VAL A 462 -5.27 26.66 9.17
C VAL A 462 -4.55 27.89 9.69
N ARG A 463 -4.52 28.96 8.90
CA ARG A 463 -3.95 30.25 9.34
C ARG A 463 -4.88 30.92 10.35
N VAL A 464 -4.32 31.37 11.47
CA VAL A 464 -5.04 32.17 12.47
C VAL A 464 -5.31 33.53 11.84
N GLN A 465 -6.59 33.90 11.73
CA GLN A 465 -6.93 35.27 11.33
C GLN A 465 -6.67 36.19 12.53
N PRO A 466 -6.04 37.36 12.34
CA PRO A 466 -5.97 38.34 13.41
C PRO A 466 -7.40 38.73 13.79
N GLU A 467 -7.72 38.71 15.09
CA GLU A 467 -8.99 39.23 15.58
C GLU A 467 -9.17 40.64 15.03
N SER A 468 -10.22 40.84 14.23
CA SER A 468 -10.67 42.17 13.84
C SER A 468 -11.06 42.90 15.13
N GLY A 469 -10.25 43.89 15.53
CA GLY A 469 -10.45 44.70 16.72
C GLY A 469 -11.89 45.19 16.81
N GLY A 470 -12.55 44.83 17.91
CA GLY A 470 -13.97 45.06 18.11
C GLY A 470 -14.37 44.89 19.57
N GLU A 471 -13.63 45.48 20.51
CA GLU A 471 -14.23 45.92 21.77
C GLU A 471 -13.78 47.34 22.10
N ASN A 472 -14.81 48.20 22.18
CA ASN A 472 -14.79 49.63 22.34
C ASN A 472 -13.99 50.09 23.55
N GLY A 473 -13.23 51.17 23.36
CA GLY A 473 -12.88 52.04 24.45
C GLY A 473 -14.16 52.58 25.11
N SER A 474 -14.38 52.18 26.36
CA SER A 474 -15.10 53.02 27.31
C SER A 474 -14.06 53.66 28.20
N SER A 475 -13.59 54.82 27.75
CA SER A 475 -13.07 55.86 28.62
C SER A 475 -14.18 56.28 29.58
N LYS A 476 -14.22 55.70 30.78
CA LYS A 476 -14.85 56.36 31.92
C LYS A 476 -13.91 57.44 32.42
N LYS A 477 -14.24 58.69 32.10
CA LYS A 477 -13.79 59.89 32.83
C LYS A 477 -15.03 60.58 33.38
N ASP A 478 -15.16 60.49 34.69
CA ASP A 478 -15.80 61.36 35.69
C ASP A 478 -16.96 62.29 35.30
N SER A 479 -18.07 62.10 36.01
CA SER A 479 -18.88 63.15 36.64
C SER A 479 -19.47 62.62 37.93
#